data_AF-A0A2W5G907-F1
#
_entry.id   AF-A0A2W5G907-F1
#
_cell.length_a   1.000
_cell.length_b   1.000
_cell.length_c   1.000
_cell.angle_alpha   90.00
_cell.angle_beta   90.00
_cell.angle_gamma   90.00
#
_symmetry.space_group_name_H-M   'P 1'
#
loop_
_entity.id
_entity.type
_entity.pdbx_description
1 polymer ?
#
loop_
_entity_poly.entity_id
_entity_poly.type
_entity_poly.pdbx_seq_one_letter_code
_entity_poly.pdbx_strand_id
1 'polypeptide(L)'
;MELNAQVRQKIREALIANRVNFEGSDAKYASSFDINSGVYNRIKKGETERVMRDAKWISIARRLNVLLGDEPEWMPAKTAIFDYITTQLSLCQRESICGLYCDKADIGK
;
A
#
# COMPACT_ATOMS: atom_id res chain seq x y z
N MET A 1 -21.38 3.18 -7.32
CA MET A 1 -20.37 2.77 -8.30
C MET A 1 -20.17 1.27 -8.12
N GLU A 2 -20.57 0.49 -9.10
CA GLU A 2 -20.38 -0.98 -9.11
C GLU A 2 -18.95 -1.28 -9.52
N LEU A 3 -18.25 -2.09 -8.72
CA LEU A 3 -16.87 -2.50 -9.02
C LEU A 3 -16.84 -3.72 -9.94
N ASN A 4 -16.16 -3.60 -11.08
CA ASN A 4 -15.92 -4.73 -11.97
C ASN A 4 -15.01 -5.79 -11.30
N ALA A 5 -15.07 -7.04 -11.78
CA ALA A 5 -14.30 -8.13 -11.20
C ALA A 5 -12.77 -7.94 -11.33
N GLN A 6 -12.31 -7.30 -12.41
CA GLN A 6 -10.89 -7.06 -12.67
C GLN A 6 -10.27 -6.08 -11.66
N VAL A 7 -10.96 -5.01 -11.31
CA VAL A 7 -10.51 -4.02 -10.33
C VAL A 7 -10.49 -4.63 -8.94
N ARG A 8 -11.47 -5.48 -8.58
CA ARG A 8 -11.41 -6.23 -7.31
C ARG A 8 -10.19 -7.14 -7.23
N GLN A 9 -9.84 -7.78 -8.35
CA GLN A 9 -8.64 -8.60 -8.45
C GLN A 9 -7.35 -7.75 -8.29
N LYS A 10 -7.26 -6.60 -8.95
CA LYS A 10 -6.15 -5.64 -8.77
C LYS A 10 -6.02 -5.20 -7.30
N ILE A 11 -7.13 -4.86 -6.65
CA ILE A 11 -7.13 -4.47 -5.23
C ILE A 11 -6.65 -5.62 -4.34
N ARG A 12 -7.09 -6.86 -4.62
CA ARG A 12 -6.62 -8.05 -3.91
C ARG A 12 -5.11 -8.21 -4.05
N GLU A 13 -4.58 -8.11 -5.26
CA GLU A 13 -3.15 -8.26 -5.53
C GLU A 13 -2.34 -7.20 -4.79
N ALA A 14 -2.77 -5.93 -4.85
CA ALA A 14 -2.15 -4.85 -4.09
C ALA A 14 -2.22 -5.10 -2.57
N LEU A 15 -3.34 -5.61 -2.06
CA LEU A 15 -3.50 -5.91 -0.63
C LEU A 15 -2.57 -7.04 -0.17
N ILE A 16 -2.36 -8.06 -1.01
CA ILE A 16 -1.43 -9.16 -0.72
C ILE A 16 0.01 -8.68 -0.82
N ALA A 17 0.35 -7.88 -1.83
CA ALA A 17 1.69 -7.32 -1.99
C ALA A 17 2.05 -6.37 -0.84
N ASN A 18 1.10 -5.54 -0.38
CA ASN A 18 1.31 -4.60 0.72
C ASN A 18 1.53 -5.28 2.07
N ARG A 19 1.12 -6.55 2.22
CA ARG A 19 1.23 -7.30 3.49
C ARG A 19 2.67 -7.37 4.02
N VAL A 20 3.67 -7.37 3.14
CA VAL A 20 5.09 -7.42 3.52
C VAL A 20 5.53 -6.19 4.31
N ASN A 21 4.82 -5.07 4.16
CA ASN A 21 5.12 -3.80 4.84
C ASN A 21 4.49 -3.71 6.24
N PHE A 22 3.79 -4.74 6.70
CA PHE A 22 3.09 -4.74 7.98
C PHE A 22 3.68 -5.76 8.94
N GLU A 23 4.04 -5.31 10.14
CA GLU A 23 4.51 -6.19 11.21
C GLU A 23 3.35 -6.77 12.03
N GLY A 24 3.48 -8.02 12.47
CA GLY A 24 2.48 -8.71 13.28
C GLY A 24 1.58 -9.67 12.50
N SER A 25 0.44 -10.05 13.09
CA SER A 25 -0.43 -11.12 12.58
C SER A 25 -1.38 -10.66 11.48
N ASP A 26 -1.86 -11.62 10.66
CA ASP A 26 -2.86 -11.37 9.61
C ASP A 26 -4.17 -10.80 10.17
N ALA A 27 -4.52 -11.12 11.42
CA ALA A 27 -5.68 -10.53 12.09
C ALA A 27 -5.48 -9.02 12.36
N LYS A 28 -4.30 -8.61 12.83
CA LYS A 28 -3.99 -7.19 13.03
C LYS A 28 -3.92 -6.44 11.70
N TYR A 29 -3.37 -7.06 10.66
CA TYR A 29 -3.36 -6.50 9.31
C TYR A 29 -4.78 -6.28 8.77
N ALA A 30 -5.65 -7.28 8.90
CA ALA A 30 -7.07 -7.17 8.53
C ALA A 30 -7.75 -6.02 9.27
N SER A 31 -7.56 -5.92 10.59
CA SER A 31 -8.09 -4.83 11.40
C SER A 31 -7.56 -3.46 10.95
N SER A 32 -6.32 -3.36 10.46
CA SER A 32 -5.79 -2.08 9.95
C SER A 32 -6.59 -1.56 8.75
N PHE A 33 -7.22 -2.42 7.96
CA PHE A 33 -8.12 -2.08 6.87
C PHE A 33 -9.60 -2.11 7.27
N ASP A 34 -9.88 -2.19 8.58
CA ASP A 34 -11.22 -2.27 9.15
C ASP A 34 -12.03 -3.44 8.55
N ILE A 35 -11.38 -4.58 8.30
CA ILE A 35 -12.00 -5.84 7.90
C ILE A 35 -11.69 -6.93 8.94
N ASN A 36 -12.54 -7.95 9.01
CA ASN A 36 -12.28 -9.08 9.89
C ASN A 36 -11.24 -10.06 9.27
N SER A 37 -10.64 -10.90 10.12
CA SER A 37 -9.64 -11.89 9.71
C SER A 37 -10.20 -12.93 8.73
N GLY A 38 -11.48 -13.29 8.84
CA GLY A 38 -12.14 -14.24 7.93
C GLY A 38 -12.26 -13.70 6.50
N VAL A 39 -12.65 -12.44 6.34
CA VAL A 39 -12.72 -11.70 5.08
C VAL A 39 -11.33 -11.64 4.45
N TYR A 40 -10.30 -11.28 5.22
CA TYR A 40 -8.94 -11.27 4.72
C TYR A 40 -8.46 -12.66 4.26
N ASN A 41 -8.76 -13.72 5.02
CA ASN A 41 -8.42 -15.09 4.62
C ASN A 41 -9.12 -15.53 3.33
N ARG A 42 -10.38 -15.15 3.12
CA ARG A 42 -11.10 -15.40 1.86
C ARG A 42 -10.45 -14.66 0.68
N ILE A 43 -10.09 -13.39 0.88
CA ILE A 43 -9.36 -12.59 -0.12
C ILE A 43 -8.02 -13.26 -0.45
N LYS A 44 -7.25 -13.68 0.56
CA LYS A 44 -5.96 -14.38 0.37
C LYS A 44 -6.12 -15.63 -0.50
N LYS A 45 -7.20 -16.40 -0.30
CA LYS A 45 -7.55 -17.60 -1.08
C LYS A 45 -8.01 -17.33 -2.52
N GLY A 46 -8.24 -16.08 -2.92
CA GLY A 46 -8.66 -15.74 -4.29
C GLY A 46 -10.10 -15.28 -4.41
N GLU A 47 -10.87 -15.26 -3.32
CA GLU A 47 -12.28 -14.86 -3.38
C GLU A 47 -12.40 -13.33 -3.44
N THR A 48 -13.11 -12.81 -4.44
CA THR A 48 -13.34 -11.36 -4.63
C THR A 48 -14.83 -11.01 -4.76
N GLU A 49 -15.66 -11.97 -5.14
CA GLU A 49 -17.12 -11.81 -5.25
C GLU A 49 -17.83 -11.98 -3.91
N ARG A 50 -18.72 -11.03 -3.58
CA ARG A 50 -19.57 -11.07 -2.37
C ARG A 50 -18.82 -11.28 -1.05
N VAL A 51 -17.51 -11.00 -1.02
CA VAL A 51 -16.68 -11.11 0.18
C VAL A 51 -16.93 -9.94 1.13
N MET A 52 -17.14 -8.75 0.57
CA MET A 52 -17.53 -7.53 1.30
C MET A 52 -18.21 -6.54 0.35
N ARG A 53 -18.83 -5.49 0.93
CA ARG A 53 -19.50 -4.42 0.17
C ARG A 53 -18.51 -3.62 -0.66
N ASP A 54 -18.95 -3.12 -1.81
CA ASP A 54 -18.13 -2.35 -2.75
C ASP A 54 -17.49 -1.11 -2.14
N ALA A 55 -18.21 -0.41 -1.25
CA ALA A 55 -17.66 0.74 -0.51
C ALA A 55 -16.37 0.39 0.25
N LYS A 56 -16.25 -0.86 0.72
CA LYS A 56 -15.07 -1.35 1.42
C LYS A 56 -13.89 -1.61 0.50
N TRP A 57 -14.16 -2.21 -0.66
CA TRP A 57 -13.17 -2.36 -1.74
C TRP A 57 -12.62 -1.00 -2.18
N ILE A 58 -13.48 0.00 -2.40
CA ILE A 58 -13.08 1.36 -2.78
C ILE A 58 -12.19 2.01 -1.71
N SER A 59 -12.55 1.87 -0.43
CA SER A 59 -11.74 2.41 0.67
C SER A 59 -10.33 1.80 0.71
N ILE A 60 -10.22 0.47 0.52
CA ILE A 60 -8.93 -0.22 0.46
C ILE A 60 -8.14 0.21 -0.77
N ALA A 61 -8.79 0.30 -1.94
CA ALA A 61 -8.16 0.75 -3.18
C ALA A 61 -7.49 2.11 -3.00
N ARG A 62 -8.19 3.08 -2.40
CA ARG A 62 -7.65 4.42 -2.13
C ARG A 62 -6.44 4.39 -1.20
N ARG A 63 -6.49 3.59 -0.14
CA ARG A 63 -5.37 3.46 0.81
C ARG A 63 -4.14 2.80 0.22
N LEU A 64 -4.33 1.94 -0.78
CA LEU A 64 -3.27 1.24 -1.49
C LEU A 64 -2.90 1.92 -2.83
N ASN A 65 -3.45 3.10 -3.12
CA ASN A 65 -3.29 3.81 -4.39
C ASN A 65 -3.57 2.95 -5.63
N VAL A 66 -4.55 2.05 -5.56
CA VAL A 66 -5.01 1.25 -6.69
C VAL A 66 -5.97 2.08 -7.54
N LEU A 67 -5.64 2.24 -8.82
CA LEU A 67 -6.48 2.92 -9.80
C LEU A 67 -7.77 2.13 -10.05
N LEU A 68 -8.91 2.82 -10.00
CA LEU A 68 -10.24 2.23 -10.20
C LEU A 68 -10.72 2.30 -11.66
N GLY A 69 -10.10 3.16 -12.46
CA GLY A 69 -10.38 3.31 -13.89
C GLY A 69 -9.19 2.90 -14.76
N ASP A 70 -9.31 3.16 -16.06
CA ASP A 70 -8.28 2.86 -17.07
C ASP A 70 -7.24 3.99 -17.20
N GLU A 71 -7.01 4.73 -16.12
CA GLU A 71 -5.97 5.76 -16.09
C GLU A 71 -4.59 5.11 -16.23
N PRO A 72 -3.64 5.74 -16.93
CA PRO A 72 -2.27 5.24 -17.03
C PRO A 72 -1.68 5.06 -15.63
N GLU A 73 -0.99 3.93 -15.43
CA GLU A 73 -0.27 3.69 -14.18
C GLU A 73 0.77 4.79 -13.98
N TRP A 74 0.69 5.52 -12.86
CA TRP A 74 1.67 6.52 -12.52
C TRP A 74 2.98 5.82 -12.15
N MET A 75 3.99 5.91 -13.02
CA MET A 75 5.33 5.39 -12.76
C MET A 75 6.21 6.48 -12.14
N PRO A 76 6.46 6.46 -10.81
CA PRO A 76 7.32 7.46 -10.20
C PRO A 76 8.77 7.26 -10.67
N ALA A 77 9.43 8.36 -11.05
CA ALA A 77 10.85 8.34 -11.39
C ALA A 77 11.69 8.22 -10.12
N LYS A 78 12.65 7.29 -10.12
CA LYS A 78 13.65 7.19 -9.05
C LYS A 78 14.66 8.33 -9.21
N THR A 79 14.67 9.28 -8.28
CA THR A 79 15.54 10.46 -8.32
C THR A 79 16.77 10.29 -7.42
N ALA A 80 17.83 11.06 -7.70
CA ALA A 80 19.01 11.09 -6.83
C ALA A 80 18.68 11.51 -5.39
N ILE A 81 17.68 12.38 -5.22
CA ILE A 81 17.20 12.82 -3.91
C ILE A 81 16.49 11.67 -3.18
N PHE A 82 15.66 10.90 -3.89
CA PHE A 82 15.01 9.72 -3.31
C PHE A 82 16.05 8.72 -2.80
N ASP A 83 17.10 8.44 -3.58
CA ASP A 83 18.21 7.57 -3.16
C ASP A 83 18.96 8.13 -1.95
N TYR A 84 19.25 9.42 -1.94
CA TYR A 84 19.91 10.08 -0.82
C TYR A 84 19.11 9.93 0.47
N ILE A 85 17.84 10.33 0.48
CA ILE A 85 16.98 10.28 1.67
C ILE A 85 16.78 8.81 2.11
N THR A 86 16.47 7.91 1.18
CA THR A 86 16.23 6.49 1.50
C THR A 86 17.45 5.83 2.13
N THR A 87 18.65 6.14 1.63
CA THR A 87 19.91 5.64 2.19
C THR A 87 20.13 6.12 3.62
N GLN A 88 19.90 7.41 3.89
CA GLN A 88 20.04 7.97 5.24
C GLN A 88 19.01 7.37 6.21
N LEU A 89 17.75 7.22 5.79
CA LEU A 89 16.71 6.58 6.61
C LEU A 89 17.04 5.11 6.90
N SER A 90 17.56 4.38 5.92
CA SER A 90 17.95 2.97 6.09
C SER A 90 19.12 2.83 7.08
N LEU A 91 20.07 3.78 7.06
CA LEU A 91 21.14 3.85 8.05
C LEU A 91 20.60 4.14 9.45
N CYS A 92 19.71 5.12 9.60
CA CYS A 92 19.06 5.43 10.87
C CYS A 92 18.35 4.21 11.47
N GLN A 93 17.61 3.47 10.65
CA GLN A 93 16.91 2.26 11.06
C GLN A 93 17.89 1.16 11.51
N ARG A 94 18.96 0.92 10.75
CA ARG A 94 19.92 -0.16 11.02
C ARG A 94 20.78 0.11 12.25
N GLU A 95 21.27 1.34 12.40
CA GLU A 95 22.19 1.72 13.48
C GLU A 95 21.49 2.27 14.72
N SER A 96 20.15 2.33 14.71
CA SER A 96 19.34 2.92 15.79
C SER A 96 19.75 4.37 16.12
N ILE A 97 20.13 5.14 15.10
CA ILE A 97 20.48 6.56 15.21
C ILE A 97 19.37 7.45 14.65
N CYS A 98 19.30 8.69 15.13
CA CYS A 98 18.39 9.70 14.58
C CYS A 98 19.16 10.82 13.86
N GLY A 99 18.48 11.52 12.95
CA GLY A 99 19.04 12.65 12.21
C GLY A 99 17.97 13.68 11.89
N LEU A 100 18.36 14.95 11.85
CA LEU A 100 17.51 16.05 11.40
C LEU A 100 17.87 16.37 9.94
N TYR A 101 16.90 16.23 9.04
CA TYR A 101 17.07 16.65 7.65
C TYR A 101 16.80 18.15 7.55
N CYS A 102 17.84 18.91 7.24
CA CYS A 102 17.72 20.32 6.88
C CYS A 102 17.59 20.44 5.36
N ASP A 103 16.76 21.37 4.91
CA ASP A 103 16.70 21.71 3.50
C ASP A 103 18.06 22.23 3.04
N LYS A 104 18.53 21.70 1.91
CA LYS A 104 19.73 22.20 1.26
C LYS A 104 19.22 22.99 0.06
N ALA A 105 19.66 24.24 -0.06
CA ALA A 105 19.28 25.09 -1.18
C ALA A 105 19.43 24.32 -2.51
N ASP A 106 18.40 24.39 -3.34
CA ASP A 106 18.25 23.73 -4.64
C ASP A 106 18.08 22.19 -4.62
N ILE A 107 17.68 21.56 -3.50
CA ILE A 107 17.16 20.19 -3.55
C ILE A 107 15.79 20.17 -4.25
N GLY A 108 15.74 19.62 -5.47
CA GLY A 108 14.50 19.32 -6.19
C GLY A 108 14.06 20.36 -7.23
N LYS A 109 14.87 21.37 -7.52
CA LYS A 109 14.81 22.11 -8.79
C LYS A 109 15.50 21.32 -9.91
#